data_AF-A0A4U0U1N0-F1
#
_entry.id   AF-A0A4U0U1N0-F1
#
_cell.length_a   1.000
_cell.length_b   1.000
_cell.length_c   1.000
_cell.angle_alpha   90.00
_cell.angle_beta   90.00
_cell.angle_gamma   90.00
#
_symmetry.space_group_name_H-M   'P 1'
#
loop_
_entity.id
_entity.type
_entity.pdbx_description
1 polymer ?
#
loop_
_entity_poly.entity_id
_entity_poly.type
_entity_poly.pdbx_seq_one_letter_code
_entity_poly.pdbx_strand_id
1 'polypeptide(L)'
;MPIVCYGLRGEVIPPLEEKKTFTYRNFETIFTNTVTTKSGRKITVPRSLESEDQTNVADNLRRETEAIIPSQAVPRFAAGNKQAHHRRICWDALTHTEDRLTCRHPHPKLSNLYVALGGIFHGYKQIFSSPPTAAFAVMHKFLPNAGKYMVNVLTGASNGAEKDQAWSRKRETQWRGKGSESQLWRELKSLDNDGGALHPAAKL
;
A
#
# COMPACT_ATOMS: atom_id res chain seq x y z
N MET A 1 -8.11 14.47 -18.15
CA MET A 1 -7.52 13.13 -18.37
C MET A 1 -8.05 12.20 -17.28
N PRO A 2 -8.57 11.00 -17.59
CA PRO A 2 -9.04 10.06 -16.58
C PRO A 2 -7.87 9.40 -15.81
N ILE A 3 -8.17 8.80 -14.66
CA ILE A 3 -7.24 7.89 -13.98
C ILE A 3 -7.10 6.63 -14.83
N VAL A 4 -5.86 6.22 -15.09
CA VAL A 4 -5.56 5.02 -15.88
C VAL A 4 -4.99 3.96 -14.96
N CYS A 5 -5.73 2.87 -14.75
CA CYS A 5 -5.24 1.69 -14.03
C CYS A 5 -4.75 0.67 -15.06
N TYR A 6 -3.46 0.31 -14.99
CA TYR A 6 -2.85 -0.65 -15.89
C TYR A 6 -2.76 -2.02 -15.22
N GLY A 7 -3.88 -2.73 -15.21
CA GLY A 7 -4.02 -4.03 -14.52
C GLY A 7 -3.56 -3.95 -13.06
N LEU A 8 -2.75 -4.93 -12.64
CA LEU A 8 -2.08 -4.94 -11.33
C LEU A 8 -0.65 -4.37 -11.37
N ARG A 9 -0.28 -3.69 -12.47
CA ARG A 9 1.11 -3.28 -12.73
C ARG A 9 1.38 -1.84 -12.29
N GLY A 10 0.36 -0.99 -12.36
CA GLY A 10 0.45 0.38 -11.85
C GLY A 10 -0.75 1.25 -12.19
N GLU A 11 -0.67 2.50 -11.74
CA GLU A 11 -1.70 3.51 -11.99
C GLU A 11 -1.06 4.84 -12.41
N VAL A 12 -1.76 5.59 -13.26
CA VAL A 12 -1.45 6.97 -13.61
C VAL A 12 -2.61 7.85 -13.16
N ILE A 13 -2.30 8.81 -12.32
CA ILE A 13 -3.25 9.74 -11.71
C ILE A 13 -3.04 11.10 -12.38
N PRO A 14 -4.07 11.62 -13.07
CA PRO A 14 -3.96 12.82 -13.88
C PRO A 14 -3.55 14.05 -13.06
N PRO A 15 -3.02 15.08 -13.73
CA PRO A 15 -2.73 16.35 -13.09
C PRO A 15 -4.01 16.94 -12.50
N LEU A 16 -3.90 17.53 -11.30
CA LEU A 16 -4.90 18.47 -10.83
C LEU A 16 -4.84 19.71 -11.72
N GLU A 17 -5.96 20.42 -11.91
CA GLU A 17 -6.01 21.60 -12.80
C GLU A 17 -4.94 22.65 -12.48
N GLU A 18 -4.60 22.80 -11.20
CA GLU A 18 -3.55 23.70 -10.71
C GLU A 18 -2.12 23.17 -10.93
N LYS A 19 -1.94 21.85 -10.99
CA LYS A 19 -0.64 21.18 -11.07
C LYS A 19 -0.49 20.48 -12.41
N LYS A 20 0.30 21.02 -13.32
CA LYS A 20 0.61 20.44 -14.65
C LYS A 20 1.44 19.14 -14.63
N THR A 21 1.43 18.40 -13.52
CA THR A 21 2.19 17.16 -13.30
C THR A 21 1.23 16.03 -12.94
N PHE A 22 1.34 14.87 -13.59
CA PHE A 22 0.66 13.67 -13.11
C PHE A 22 1.52 12.90 -12.11
N THR A 23 0.88 12.05 -11.33
CA THR A 23 1.56 11.07 -10.48
C THR A 23 1.39 9.69 -11.09
N TYR A 24 2.40 8.85 -10.98
CA TYR A 24 2.29 7.45 -11.34
C TYR A 24 2.84 6.57 -10.23
N ARG A 25 2.38 5.32 -10.19
CA ARG A 25 2.77 4.34 -9.19
C ARG A 25 3.02 3.00 -9.85
N ASN A 26 4.08 2.33 -9.40
CA ASN A 26 4.43 0.97 -9.78
C ASN A 26 3.93 0.01 -8.69
N PHE A 27 3.13 -0.98 -9.10
CA PHE A 27 2.62 -2.06 -8.25
C PHE A 27 3.37 -3.38 -8.46
N GLU A 28 4.21 -3.51 -9.48
CA GLU A 28 5.00 -4.72 -9.74
C GLU A 28 6.19 -4.84 -8.78
N THR A 29 6.78 -3.72 -8.41
CA THR A 29 7.94 -3.70 -7.52
C THR A 29 7.51 -3.49 -6.06
N ILE A 30 7.27 -4.60 -5.37
CA ILE A 30 6.96 -4.64 -3.92
C ILE A 30 8.19 -5.16 -3.17
N PHE A 31 8.51 -4.52 -2.04
CA PHE A 31 9.67 -4.87 -1.23
C PHE A 31 9.40 -4.72 0.27
N THR A 32 10.21 -5.41 1.06
CA THR A 32 10.26 -5.34 2.52
C THR A 32 11.52 -4.65 2.99
N ASN A 33 11.54 -4.24 4.24
CA ASN A 33 12.75 -3.84 4.94
C ASN A 33 12.73 -4.51 6.31
N THR A 34 13.23 -5.74 6.33
CA THR A 34 13.16 -6.60 7.51
C THR A 34 14.24 -6.19 8.52
N VAL A 35 13.83 -5.95 9.76
CA VAL A 35 14.70 -5.75 10.91
C VAL A 35 14.42 -6.80 11.98
N THR A 36 15.46 -7.22 12.68
CA THR A 36 15.32 -8.10 13.85
C THR A 36 15.23 -7.23 15.09
N THR A 37 14.10 -7.33 15.80
CA THR A 37 13.87 -6.64 17.07
C THR A 37 14.74 -7.23 18.19
N LYS A 38 14.87 -6.48 19.30
CA LYS A 38 15.58 -6.96 20.51
C LYS A 38 15.03 -8.27 21.07
N SER A 39 13.76 -8.59 20.80
CA SER A 39 13.14 -9.87 21.21
C SER A 39 13.40 -11.01 20.23
N GLY A 40 14.25 -10.83 19.22
CA GLY A 40 14.53 -11.82 18.18
C GLY A 40 13.45 -11.96 17.10
N ARG A 41 12.38 -11.17 17.15
CA ARG A 41 11.31 -11.20 16.13
C ARG A 41 11.71 -10.39 14.92
N LYS A 42 11.42 -10.92 13.72
CA LYS A 42 11.61 -10.22 12.45
C LYS A 42 10.35 -9.42 12.13
N ILE A 43 10.52 -8.14 11.82
CA ILE A 43 9.42 -7.25 11.41
C ILE A 43 9.86 -6.44 10.20
N THR A 44 8.91 -6.09 9.35
CA THR A 44 9.13 -5.10 8.29
C THR A 44 8.84 -3.72 8.83
N VAL A 45 9.77 -2.79 8.65
CA VAL A 45 9.60 -1.39 9.07
C VAL A 45 9.97 -0.43 7.93
N PRO A 46 9.34 0.75 7.86
CA PRO A 46 9.85 1.81 7.01
C PRO A 46 11.32 2.12 7.31
N ARG A 47 12.08 2.62 6.33
CA ARG A 47 13.39 3.23 6.63
C ARG A 47 13.16 4.31 7.70
N SER A 48 13.99 4.30 8.74
CA SER A 48 13.85 5.29 9.81
C SER A 48 14.24 6.66 9.26
N LEU A 49 13.51 7.71 9.67
CA LEU A 49 13.79 9.09 9.28
C LEU A 49 15.22 9.54 9.68
N GLU A 50 15.82 8.90 10.67
CA GLU A 50 17.19 9.17 11.13
C GLU A 50 18.25 8.52 10.24
N SER A 51 17.88 7.46 9.50
CA SER A 51 18.82 6.68 8.70
C SER A 51 18.80 7.07 7.23
N GLU A 52 17.62 7.27 6.60
CA GLU A 52 17.50 7.71 5.20
C GLU A 52 16.10 8.26 4.86
N ASP A 53 16.02 9.26 3.97
CA ASP A 53 14.77 9.87 3.47
C ASP A 53 14.02 8.92 2.51
N GLN A 54 12.68 8.91 2.57
CA GLN A 54 11.81 8.19 1.61
C GLN A 54 12.01 8.66 0.16
N THR A 55 12.57 9.85 -0.04
CA THR A 55 12.94 10.37 -1.36
C THR A 55 14.20 9.71 -1.94
N ASN A 56 15.01 9.03 -1.13
CA ASN A 56 16.18 8.28 -1.56
C ASN A 56 15.76 6.95 -2.22
N VAL A 57 15.37 7.04 -3.49
CA VAL A 57 14.94 5.89 -4.29
C VAL A 57 16.12 5.39 -5.14
N ALA A 58 16.49 4.12 -4.96
CA ALA A 58 17.56 3.48 -5.73
C ALA A 58 17.33 3.55 -7.25
N ASP A 59 18.41 3.66 -8.01
CA ASP A 59 18.35 3.91 -9.46
C ASP A 59 17.77 2.74 -10.26
N ASN A 60 17.91 1.52 -9.77
CA ASN A 60 17.23 0.36 -10.35
C ASN A 60 15.71 0.47 -10.23
N LEU A 61 15.18 0.87 -9.07
CA LEU A 61 13.74 1.09 -8.84
C LEU A 61 13.20 2.20 -9.72
N ARG A 62 13.99 3.26 -9.94
CA ARG A 62 13.66 4.29 -10.94
C ARG A 62 13.51 3.66 -12.32
N ARG A 63 14.53 2.94 -12.79
CA ARG A 63 14.55 2.34 -14.14
C ARG A 63 13.39 1.36 -14.34
N GLU A 64 13.11 0.49 -13.37
CA GLU A 64 11.98 -0.44 -13.43
C GLU A 64 10.65 0.30 -13.55
N THR A 65 10.44 1.32 -12.70
CA THR A 65 9.20 2.11 -12.69
C THR A 65 9.01 2.89 -14.01
N GLU A 66 10.08 3.46 -14.56
CA GLU A 66 10.07 4.18 -15.83
C GLU A 66 9.92 3.25 -17.05
N ALA A 67 10.38 2.00 -16.95
CA ALA A 67 10.22 0.98 -17.98
C ALA A 67 8.80 0.41 -18.06
N ILE A 68 8.01 0.51 -16.99
CA ILE A 68 6.64 -0.02 -16.93
C ILE A 68 5.62 1.10 -17.21
N ILE A 69 5.66 2.20 -16.46
CA ILE A 69 4.51 3.12 -16.41
C ILE A 69 4.55 4.20 -17.50
N PRO A 70 5.60 5.04 -17.62
CA PRO A 70 5.68 6.02 -18.70
C PRO A 70 5.65 5.40 -20.10
N SER A 71 6.42 4.33 -20.32
CA SER A 71 6.60 3.72 -21.65
C SER A 71 5.37 2.94 -22.15
N GLN A 72 4.59 2.32 -21.27
CA GLN A 72 3.44 1.48 -21.65
C GLN A 72 2.09 2.15 -21.39
N ALA A 73 1.93 2.85 -20.26
CA ALA A 73 0.65 3.43 -19.87
C ALA A 73 0.42 4.85 -20.45
N VAL A 74 1.48 5.65 -20.62
CA VAL A 74 1.41 7.01 -21.17
C VAL A 74 2.55 7.33 -22.16
N PRO A 75 2.74 6.51 -23.23
CA PRO A 75 3.90 6.59 -24.12
C PRO A 75 4.09 7.97 -24.78
N ARG A 76 2.99 8.63 -25.16
CA ARG A 76 3.04 9.98 -25.76
C ARG A 76 3.56 11.04 -24.79
N PHE A 77 3.36 10.86 -23.49
CA PHE A 77 3.91 11.78 -22.51
C PHE A 77 5.36 11.45 -22.18
N ALA A 78 5.71 10.16 -22.15
CA ALA A 78 7.10 9.71 -21.96
C ALA A 78 8.00 10.06 -23.16
N ALA A 79 7.42 10.36 -24.32
CA ALA A 79 8.13 10.84 -25.50
C ALA A 79 9.00 12.07 -25.15
N GLY A 80 10.29 12.00 -25.48
CA GLY A 80 11.28 13.06 -25.20
C GLY A 80 12.04 12.91 -23.88
N ASN A 81 12.20 11.69 -23.35
CA ASN A 81 13.02 11.39 -22.15
C ASN A 81 12.61 12.17 -20.89
N LYS A 82 11.31 12.45 -20.73
CA LYS A 82 10.79 13.12 -19.52
C LYS A 82 10.91 12.19 -18.31
N GLN A 83 11.63 12.64 -17.30
CA GLN A 83 11.82 11.93 -16.03
C GLN A 83 10.91 12.49 -14.94
N ALA A 84 10.62 11.69 -13.92
CA ALA A 84 9.91 12.19 -12.74
C ALA A 84 10.74 13.22 -11.96
N HIS A 85 10.18 14.41 -11.79
CA HIS A 85 10.75 15.49 -10.99
C HIS A 85 10.84 15.14 -9.50
N HIS A 86 9.89 14.34 -8.99
CA HIS A 86 9.86 13.92 -7.60
C HIS A 86 9.48 12.44 -7.50
N ARG A 87 10.16 11.73 -6.61
CA ARG A 87 10.01 10.28 -6.39
C ARG A 87 10.09 10.02 -4.89
N ARG A 88 9.32 9.05 -4.41
CA ARG A 88 9.39 8.56 -3.04
C ARG A 88 8.93 7.11 -2.92
N ILE A 89 9.47 6.42 -1.92
CA ILE A 89 8.94 5.13 -1.47
C ILE A 89 7.62 5.34 -0.73
N CYS A 90 6.67 4.44 -0.92
CA CYS A 90 5.41 4.39 -0.18
C CYS A 90 5.35 3.10 0.63
N TRP A 91 5.14 3.22 1.94
CA TRP A 91 4.97 2.08 2.86
C TRP A 91 3.50 1.84 3.15
N ASP A 92 3.09 0.58 3.18
CA ASP A 92 1.79 0.14 3.69
C ASP A 92 1.94 -1.24 4.35
N ALA A 93 0.92 -1.63 5.11
CA ALA A 93 0.82 -2.94 5.74
C ALA A 93 -0.22 -3.78 5.01
N LEU A 94 0.24 -4.91 4.46
CA LEU A 94 -0.62 -5.91 3.86
C LEU A 94 -0.93 -7.00 4.88
N THR A 95 -2.19 -7.40 4.96
CA THR A 95 -2.57 -8.61 5.70
C THR A 95 -2.56 -9.81 4.73
N HIS A 96 -2.28 -11.02 5.22
CA HIS A 96 -2.30 -12.22 4.40
C HIS A 96 -3.64 -12.43 3.68
N THR A 97 -4.74 -12.01 4.29
CA THR A 97 -6.09 -12.13 3.71
C THR A 97 -6.47 -10.96 2.82
N GLU A 98 -5.62 -9.94 2.68
CA GLU A 98 -5.91 -8.66 2.02
C GLU A 98 -7.14 -7.92 2.57
N ASP A 99 -7.65 -8.37 3.72
CA ASP A 99 -8.68 -7.72 4.51
C ASP A 99 -8.07 -6.64 5.40
N ARG A 100 -8.86 -5.59 5.66
CA ARG A 100 -8.54 -4.61 6.73
C ARG A 100 -8.62 -5.31 8.09
N LEU A 101 -7.78 -4.90 9.03
CA LEU A 101 -7.89 -5.31 10.43
C LEU A 101 -8.55 -4.17 11.22
N THR A 102 -9.79 -4.36 11.66
CA THR A 102 -10.54 -3.36 12.43
C THR A 102 -11.27 -4.04 13.57
N CYS A 103 -10.60 -4.15 14.71
CA CYS A 103 -11.11 -4.89 15.84
C CYS A 103 -10.52 -4.40 17.17
N ARG A 104 -11.17 -4.80 18.26
CA ARG A 104 -10.62 -4.68 19.61
C ARG A 104 -9.44 -5.66 19.79
N HIS A 105 -8.44 -5.26 20.56
CA HIS A 105 -7.35 -6.17 20.93
C HIS A 105 -7.88 -7.30 21.84
N PRO A 106 -7.54 -8.58 21.59
CA PRO A 106 -8.15 -9.71 22.30
C PRO A 106 -7.64 -9.87 23.74
N HIS A 107 -6.48 -9.28 24.06
CA HIS A 107 -5.86 -9.47 25.38
C HIS A 107 -6.64 -8.67 26.45
N PRO A 108 -7.11 -9.29 27.55
CA PRO A 108 -7.95 -8.63 28.56
C PRO A 108 -7.33 -7.39 29.18
N LYS A 109 -6.00 -7.40 29.43
CA LYS A 109 -5.28 -6.23 29.94
C LYS A 109 -5.16 -5.06 28.95
N LEU A 110 -5.45 -5.30 27.67
CA LEU A 110 -5.43 -4.32 26.58
C LEU A 110 -6.84 -4.13 26.02
N SER A 111 -7.85 -4.32 26.86
CA SER A 111 -9.26 -4.22 26.46
C SER A 111 -9.64 -2.82 25.96
N ASN A 112 -8.87 -1.78 26.24
CA ASN A 112 -9.10 -0.45 25.67
C ASN A 112 -8.26 -0.15 24.42
N LEU A 113 -7.50 -1.14 23.93
CA LEU A 113 -6.74 -1.02 22.68
C LEU A 113 -7.59 -1.51 21.51
N TYR A 114 -7.66 -0.69 20.48
CA TYR A 114 -8.32 -1.02 19.22
C TYR A 114 -7.33 -0.86 18.07
N VAL A 115 -7.46 -1.72 17.07
CA VAL A 115 -6.57 -1.79 15.93
C VAL A 115 -7.35 -1.41 14.68
N ALA A 116 -6.80 -0.49 13.90
CA ALA A 116 -7.31 -0.09 12.58
C ALA A 116 -6.12 -0.05 11.60
N LEU A 117 -5.81 -1.20 10.99
CA LEU A 117 -4.66 -1.43 10.11
C LEU A 117 -5.10 -2.14 8.82
N GLY A 118 -4.19 -2.29 7.86
CA GLY A 118 -4.47 -2.99 6.59
C GLY A 118 -5.06 -2.06 5.54
N GLY A 119 -4.30 -1.01 5.18
CA GLY A 119 -4.67 -0.08 4.11
C GLY A 119 -4.61 -0.71 2.71
N ILE A 120 -3.88 -1.83 2.57
CA ILE A 120 -3.76 -2.69 1.38
C ILE A 120 -3.46 -1.91 0.09
N PHE A 121 -2.81 -0.75 0.20
CA PHE A 121 -2.56 0.25 -0.84
C PHE A 121 -3.82 0.83 -1.53
N HIS A 122 -5.01 0.52 -1.03
CA HIS A 122 -6.31 0.97 -1.55
C HIS A 122 -7.07 1.91 -0.58
N GLY A 123 -6.52 2.17 0.60
CA GLY A 123 -7.22 2.88 1.69
C GLY A 123 -7.22 4.41 1.62
N TYR A 124 -6.25 5.04 0.95
CA TYR A 124 -6.06 6.49 0.99
C TYR A 124 -5.74 7.09 -0.38
N LYS A 125 -6.63 7.96 -0.89
CA LYS A 125 -6.26 9.21 -1.56
C LYS A 125 -7.45 10.19 -1.51
N GLN A 126 -7.20 11.49 -1.58
CA GLN A 126 -8.20 12.56 -1.70
C GLN A 126 -7.93 13.39 -2.96
N ILE A 127 -9.03 13.79 -3.60
CA ILE A 127 -9.22 14.92 -4.49
C ILE A 127 -10.58 15.44 -4.03
N PHE A 128 -10.62 16.63 -3.43
CA PHE A 128 -11.85 17.28 -3.05
C PHE A 128 -12.32 18.17 -4.19
N SER A 129 -13.51 17.90 -4.73
CA SER A 129 -14.56 18.89 -4.99
C SER A 129 -15.85 18.14 -5.36
N SER A 130 -17.00 18.70 -5.05
CA SER A 130 -18.34 18.16 -5.37
C SER A 130 -19.19 19.30 -5.94
N PRO A 131 -20.34 19.04 -6.62
CA PRO A 131 -20.64 18.09 -7.72
C PRO A 131 -21.34 18.84 -8.91
N PRO A 132 -22.07 18.21 -9.87
CA PRO A 132 -22.07 16.82 -10.40
C PRO A 132 -21.69 16.80 -11.92
N THR A 133 -21.33 15.70 -12.57
CA THR A 133 -22.24 14.71 -13.20
C THR A 133 -21.37 13.69 -13.97
N ALA A 134 -21.73 12.40 -13.91
CA ALA A 134 -21.27 11.30 -14.77
C ALA A 134 -19.79 10.81 -14.70
N ALA A 135 -19.64 9.63 -14.08
CA ALA A 135 -18.81 8.48 -14.46
C ALA A 135 -17.26 8.59 -14.54
N PHE A 136 -16.62 7.54 -14.01
CA PHE A 136 -15.19 7.19 -14.00
C PHE A 136 -14.33 7.76 -12.85
N ALA A 137 -14.59 7.26 -11.65
CA ALA A 137 -13.68 7.33 -10.50
C ALA A 137 -13.21 5.91 -10.11
N VAL A 138 -12.03 5.48 -10.58
CA VAL A 138 -11.25 4.46 -9.88
C VAL A 138 -10.40 5.19 -8.84
N MET A 139 -11.03 5.69 -7.78
CA MET A 139 -10.35 6.42 -6.72
C MET A 139 -11.26 6.54 -5.50
N HIS A 140 -10.75 6.12 -4.33
CA HIS A 140 -11.27 6.42 -2.98
C HIS A 140 -12.48 5.60 -2.49
N LYS A 141 -12.27 4.31 -2.18
CA LYS A 141 -13.38 3.47 -1.67
C LYS A 141 -13.65 3.56 -0.16
N PHE A 142 -12.67 3.85 0.70
CA PHE A 142 -12.86 3.68 2.15
C PHE A 142 -12.56 4.90 3.05
N LEU A 143 -11.71 5.86 2.65
CA LEU A 143 -11.32 6.95 3.56
C LEU A 143 -12.52 7.74 4.15
N PRO A 144 -13.55 8.13 3.38
CA PRO A 144 -14.68 8.88 3.94
C PRO A 144 -15.52 8.07 4.93
N ASN A 145 -15.52 6.74 4.80
CA ASN A 145 -16.40 5.84 5.56
C ASN A 145 -15.66 4.97 6.58
N ALA A 146 -14.33 4.96 6.59
CA ALA A 146 -13.52 4.12 7.46
C ALA A 146 -13.79 4.41 8.95
N GLY A 147 -13.98 5.69 9.28
CA GLY A 147 -14.32 6.14 10.63
C GLY A 147 -15.66 5.59 11.10
N LYS A 148 -16.69 5.58 10.25
CA LYS A 148 -18.02 5.03 10.57
C LYS A 148 -17.93 3.58 11.07
N TYR A 149 -17.18 2.73 10.36
CA TYR A 149 -17.01 1.34 10.75
C TYR A 149 -16.21 1.18 12.05
N MET A 150 -15.24 2.07 12.29
CA MET A 150 -14.45 2.05 13.52
C MET A 150 -15.28 2.46 14.73
N VAL A 151 -16.17 3.44 14.57
CA VAL A 151 -17.11 3.86 15.64
C VAL A 151 -17.97 2.68 16.09
N ASN A 152 -18.48 1.86 15.16
CA ASN A 152 -19.24 0.66 15.51
C ASN A 152 -18.40 -0.30 16.38
N VAL A 153 -17.13 -0.52 16.04
CA VAL A 153 -16.24 -1.37 16.86
C VAL A 153 -15.99 -0.77 18.25
N LEU A 154 -15.84 0.55 18.35
CA LEU A 154 -15.65 1.25 19.62
C LEU A 154 -16.87 1.12 20.54
N THR A 155 -18.08 1.20 19.98
CA THR A 155 -19.35 1.10 20.72
C THR A 155 -19.83 -0.34 20.92
N GLY A 156 -19.13 -1.33 20.35
CA GLY A 156 -19.53 -2.74 20.40
C GLY A 156 -20.66 -3.11 19.43
N ALA A 157 -21.00 -2.23 18.48
CA ALA A 157 -21.95 -2.51 17.42
C ALA A 157 -21.32 -3.34 16.28
N SER A 158 -22.14 -4.16 15.63
CA SER A 158 -21.76 -4.97 14.47
C SER A 158 -21.62 -4.12 13.20
N ASN A 159 -20.64 -4.43 12.35
CA ASN A 159 -20.54 -3.89 10.99
C ASN A 159 -21.26 -4.77 9.94
N GLY A 160 -21.94 -5.83 10.39
CA GLY A 160 -22.50 -6.91 9.59
C GLY A 160 -21.61 -8.15 9.63
N ALA A 161 -22.22 -9.34 9.62
CA ALA A 161 -21.54 -10.62 9.86
C ALA A 161 -20.30 -10.83 8.96
N GLU A 162 -20.41 -10.48 7.68
CA GLU A 162 -19.31 -10.57 6.72
C GLU A 162 -18.10 -9.70 7.13
N LYS A 163 -18.34 -8.42 7.46
CA LYS A 163 -17.28 -7.47 7.83
C LYS A 163 -16.70 -7.77 9.20
N ASP A 164 -17.53 -8.19 10.14
CA ASP A 164 -17.07 -8.60 11.47
C ASP A 164 -16.15 -9.82 11.35
N GLN A 165 -16.46 -10.77 10.48
CA GLN A 165 -15.59 -11.91 10.20
C GLN A 165 -14.33 -11.50 9.43
N ALA A 166 -14.46 -10.72 8.36
CA ALA A 166 -13.36 -10.28 7.51
C ALA A 166 -12.36 -9.38 8.27
N TRP A 167 -12.84 -8.47 9.13
CA TRP A 167 -12.00 -7.48 9.78
C TRP A 167 -11.58 -7.84 11.21
N SER A 168 -12.01 -8.99 11.69
CA SER A 168 -11.55 -9.55 12.96
C SER A 168 -10.09 -10.00 12.92
N ARG A 169 -9.50 -10.16 14.11
CA ARG A 169 -8.19 -10.78 14.26
C ARG A 169 -8.20 -12.19 13.69
N LYS A 170 -7.29 -12.44 12.74
CA LYS A 170 -7.07 -13.75 12.14
C LYS A 170 -6.21 -14.63 13.06
N ARG A 171 -6.61 -15.89 13.25
CA ARG A 171 -5.78 -16.95 13.86
C ARG A 171 -4.81 -17.53 12.84
N GLU A 172 -3.65 -18.04 13.26
CA GLU A 172 -2.61 -18.59 12.36
C GLU A 172 -3.15 -19.62 11.35
N THR A 173 -4.15 -20.42 11.73
CA THR A 173 -4.81 -21.39 10.83
C THR A 173 -5.57 -20.75 9.68
N GLN A 174 -5.97 -19.49 9.81
CA GLN A 174 -6.65 -18.70 8.78
C GLN A 174 -5.66 -18.02 7.83
N TRP A 175 -4.35 -18.13 8.09
CA TRP A 175 -3.29 -17.49 7.32
C TRP A 175 -2.78 -18.42 6.21
N ARG A 176 -2.78 -19.74 6.47
CA ARG A 176 -2.21 -20.75 5.57
C ARG A 176 -2.99 -20.85 4.25
N GLY A 177 -2.31 -20.57 3.15
CA GLY A 177 -2.78 -20.82 1.79
C GLY A 177 -3.75 -19.77 1.24
N LYS A 178 -3.80 -18.56 1.83
CA LYS A 178 -4.64 -17.45 1.33
C LYS A 178 -3.82 -16.17 1.16
N GLY A 179 -4.05 -15.49 0.02
CA GLY A 179 -3.43 -14.22 -0.38
C GLY A 179 -2.00 -14.30 -0.92
N SER A 180 -1.28 -13.19 -0.89
CA SER A 180 0.07 -12.98 -1.46
C SER A 180 1.21 -13.79 -0.81
N GLU A 181 0.89 -14.84 -0.04
CA GLU A 181 1.86 -15.75 0.60
C GLU A 181 2.80 -16.43 -0.43
N SER A 182 2.43 -16.44 -1.71
CA SER A 182 3.23 -16.93 -2.83
C SER A 182 4.12 -15.88 -3.49
N GLN A 183 3.99 -14.59 -3.14
CA GLN A 183 4.83 -13.53 -3.69
C GLN A 183 6.15 -13.42 -2.91
N LEU A 184 7.25 -13.73 -3.59
CA LEU A 184 8.58 -13.42 -3.10
C LEU A 184 8.77 -11.90 -3.16
N TRP A 185 8.98 -11.27 -2.02
CA TRP A 185 9.24 -9.84 -1.93
C TRP A 185 10.74 -9.60 -1.84
N ARG A 186 11.23 -8.58 -2.56
CA ARG A 186 12.64 -8.21 -2.50
C ARG A 186 12.92 -7.47 -1.19
N GLU A 187 14.12 -7.59 -0.64
CA GLU A 187 14.53 -6.76 0.49
C GLU A 187 15.04 -5.41 -0.02
N LEU A 188 14.71 -4.33 0.68
CA LEU A 188 15.08 -2.98 0.27
C LEU A 188 16.60 -2.81 0.17
N LYS A 189 17.36 -3.40 1.09
CA LYS A 189 18.83 -3.40 1.07
C LYS A 189 19.41 -4.12 -0.15
N SER A 190 18.66 -5.08 -0.71
CA SER A 190 19.07 -5.82 -1.90
C SER A 190 18.81 -5.03 -3.17
N LEU A 191 18.03 -3.94 -3.09
CA LEU A 191 17.72 -3.05 -4.21
C LEU A 191 18.74 -1.90 -4.30
N ASP A 192 19.46 -1.57 -3.23
CA ASP A 192 20.53 -0.56 -3.29
C ASP A 192 21.82 -1.11 -3.95
N ASN A 193 21.95 -2.44 -4.08
CA ASN A 193 23.05 -3.12 -4.75
C ASN A 193 22.55 -3.84 -6.01
N ASP A 194 23.25 -3.77 -7.14
CA ASP A 194 22.87 -4.29 -8.47
C ASP A 194 22.75 -5.85 -8.58
N GLY A 195 22.31 -6.57 -7.55
CA GLY A 195 22.24 -8.04 -7.54
C GLY A 195 21.41 -8.69 -6.43
N GLY A 196 20.37 -8.03 -5.93
CA GLY A 196 19.62 -8.52 -4.77
C GLY A 196 18.93 -9.87 -4.91
N ALA A 197 19.26 -10.80 -4.00
CA ALA A 197 18.61 -12.11 -3.88
C ALA A 197 17.12 -11.98 -3.50
N LEU A 198 16.28 -12.83 -4.12
CA LEU A 198 14.86 -12.95 -3.77
C LEU A 198 14.73 -13.58 -2.38
N HIS A 199 13.95 -12.96 -1.49
CA HIS A 199 13.64 -13.52 -0.19
C HIS A 199 12.14 -13.90 -0.12
N PRO A 200 11.80 -15.02 0.53
CA PRO A 200 10.40 -15.29 0.84
C PRO A 200 9.85 -14.20 1.75
N ALA A 201 8.58 -13.82 1.53
CA ALA A 201 7.89 -12.86 2.38
C ALA A 201 8.10 -13.23 3.86
N ALA A 202 8.48 -12.25 4.68
CA ALA A 202 8.75 -12.48 6.08
C ALA A 202 7.50 -13.07 6.73
N LYS A 203 7.62 -14.30 7.25
CA LYS A 203 6.60 -14.92 8.09
C LYS A 203 6.48 -14.08 9.37
N LEU A 204 5.37 -13.36 9.50
CA LEU A 204 4.99 -12.64 10.72
C LEU A 204 4.43 -13.61 11.76
#